data_AF-A0A6L4A8J9-F1
#
_entry.id   AF-A0A6L4A8J9-F1
#
_cell.length_a   1.000
_cell.length_b   1.000
_cell.length_c   1.000
_cell.angle_alpha   90.00
_cell.angle_beta   90.00
_cell.angle_gamma   90.00
#
_symmetry.space_group_name_H-M   'P 1'
#
loop_
_entity.id
_entity.type
_entity.pdbx_description
1 polymer ?
#
loop_
_entity_poly.entity_id
_entity_poly.type
_entity_poly.pdbx_seq_one_letter_code
_entity_poly.pdbx_strand_id
1 'polypeptide(L)'
;MSDNLQADSTTHEVKWFYHFAPDLTVEQQNRRVLVKNDAASFSIDVNPPAEVKLSIEMGEFSSNYGRKQPNQILIATWQGAVSEMRFVWKFERNS
;
A
#
# COMPACT_ATOMS: atom_id res chain seq x y z
N MET A 1 9.63 5.28 -5.90
CA MET A 1 10.16 4.90 -4.58
C MET A 1 10.32 3.38 -4.54
N SER A 2 11.28 2.83 -3.81
CA SER A 2 11.40 1.37 -3.67
C SER A 2 11.87 0.96 -2.29
N ASP A 3 11.32 -0.15 -1.80
CA ASP A 3 11.72 -0.81 -0.56
C ASP A 3 12.49 -2.09 -0.91
N ASN A 4 13.62 -2.32 -0.25
CA ASN A 4 14.38 -3.56 -0.38
C ASN A 4 14.36 -4.29 0.95
N LEU A 5 14.09 -5.58 0.92
CA LEU A 5 14.10 -6.46 2.08
C LEU A 5 15.16 -7.54 1.84
N GLN A 6 15.99 -7.78 2.86
CA GLN A 6 16.88 -8.93 2.92
C GLN A 6 16.56 -9.71 4.19
N ALA A 7 16.41 -11.02 4.07
CA ALA A 7 16.10 -11.91 5.18
C ALA A 7 16.90 -13.22 5.03
N ASP A 8 16.88 -14.04 6.07
CA ASP A 8 17.44 -15.38 5.99
C ASP A 8 16.53 -16.31 5.14
N SER A 9 16.96 -17.56 4.96
CA SER A 9 16.22 -18.54 4.17
C SER A 9 15.01 -19.15 4.90
N THR A 10 14.59 -18.59 6.04
CA THR A 10 13.39 -19.05 6.75
C THR A 10 12.13 -18.35 6.22
N THR A 11 10.96 -18.91 6.54
CA THR A 11 9.69 -18.36 6.07
C THR A 11 9.28 -17.16 6.92
N HIS A 12 9.08 -16.02 6.27
CA HIS A 12 8.60 -14.79 6.89
C HIS A 12 7.26 -14.37 6.30
N GLU A 13 6.49 -13.59 7.07
CA GLU A 13 5.39 -12.79 6.54
C GLU A 13 5.82 -11.32 6.59
N VAL A 14 5.80 -10.64 5.44
CA VAL A 14 6.15 -9.22 5.34
C VAL A 14 4.95 -8.44 4.83
N LYS A 15 4.67 -7.32 5.50
CA LYS A 15 3.56 -6.43 5.16
C LYS A 15 4.06 -5.00 4.99
N TRP A 16 3.74 -4.41 3.84
CA TRP A 16 3.87 -2.97 3.62
C TRP A 16 2.51 -2.33 3.80
N PHE A 17 2.47 -1.26 4.57
CA PHE A 17 1.26 -0.49 4.84
C PHE A 17 1.40 0.89 4.22
N TYR A 18 0.40 1.27 3.44
CA TYR A 18 0.27 2.63 2.93
C TYR A 18 -1.04 3.24 3.41
N HIS A 19 -0.94 4.20 4.32
CA HIS A 19 -2.09 4.90 4.89
C HIS A 19 -2.47 6.09 4.02
N PHE A 20 -3.72 6.15 3.59
CA PHE A 20 -4.26 7.28 2.85
C PHE A 20 -4.88 8.29 3.82
N ALA A 21 -4.94 9.56 3.40
CA ALA A 21 -5.68 10.58 4.14
C ALA A 21 -7.19 10.22 4.20
N PRO A 22 -7.92 10.61 5.26
CA PRO A 22 -9.31 10.20 5.48
C PRO A 22 -10.31 10.59 4.38
N ASP A 23 -10.01 11.63 3.61
CA ASP A 23 -10.84 12.18 2.52
C ASP A 23 -10.57 11.49 1.16
N LEU A 24 -9.65 10.53 1.12
CA LEU A 24 -9.31 9.79 -0.09
C LEU A 24 -10.10 8.50 -0.17
N THR A 25 -10.64 8.23 -1.35
CA THR A 25 -11.17 6.92 -1.74
C THR A 25 -10.12 6.16 -2.56
N VAL A 26 -9.94 4.89 -2.25
CA VAL A 26 -8.93 4.00 -2.81
C VAL A 26 -9.63 2.80 -3.43
N GLU A 27 -9.32 2.52 -4.68
CA GLU A 27 -9.86 1.40 -5.44
C GLU A 27 -8.71 0.62 -6.07
N GLN A 28 -8.68 -0.70 -5.85
CA GLN A 28 -7.68 -1.56 -6.48
C GLN A 28 -8.20 -2.05 -7.84
N GLN A 29 -7.39 -1.86 -8.89
CA GLN A 29 -7.61 -2.37 -10.23
C GLN A 29 -6.38 -3.19 -10.65
N ASN A 30 -6.42 -4.50 -10.44
CA ASN A 30 -5.29 -5.40 -10.65
C ASN A 30 -4.06 -4.98 -9.81
N ARG A 31 -2.96 -4.59 -10.49
CA ARG A 31 -1.70 -4.09 -9.90
C ARG A 31 -1.64 -2.56 -9.77
N ARG A 32 -2.69 -1.88 -10.21
CA ARG A 32 -2.82 -0.43 -10.10
C ARG A 32 -3.80 -0.10 -8.99
N VAL A 33 -3.49 0.93 -8.21
CA VAL A 33 -4.38 1.48 -7.19
C VAL A 33 -4.78 2.87 -7.63
N LEU A 34 -6.08 3.08 -7.84
CA LEU A 34 -6.64 4.39 -8.11
C LEU A 34 -6.98 5.04 -6.78
N VAL A 35 -6.56 6.29 -6.62
CA VAL A 35 -6.87 7.08 -5.44
C VAL A 35 -7.50 8.38 -5.89
N LYS A 36 -8.63 8.73 -5.29
CA LYS A 36 -9.47 9.84 -5.72
C LYS A 36 -9.99 10.62 -4.52
N ASN A 37 -10.21 11.90 -4.74
CA ASN A 37 -11.13 12.72 -3.95
C ASN A 37 -12.01 13.52 -4.92
N ASP A 38 -12.83 14.42 -4.39
CA ASP A 38 -13.77 15.22 -5.20
C ASP A 38 -13.08 16.14 -6.22
N ALA A 39 -11.78 16.44 -6.05
CA ALA A 39 -11.05 17.40 -6.86
C ALA A 39 -10.06 16.77 -7.85
N ALA A 40 -9.53 15.58 -7.56
CA ALA A 40 -8.46 14.97 -8.33
C ALA A 40 -8.42 13.44 -8.21
N SER A 41 -7.79 12.81 -9.20
CA SER A 41 -7.40 11.40 -9.11
C SER A 41 -5.91 11.22 -9.38
N PHE A 42 -5.32 10.25 -8.71
CA PHE A 42 -3.95 9.80 -8.94
C PHE A 42 -3.94 8.28 -8.98
N SER A 43 -3.00 7.74 -9.73
CA SER A 43 -2.77 6.30 -9.78
C SER A 43 -1.45 5.96 -9.10
N ILE A 44 -1.44 4.83 -8.41
CA ILE A 44 -0.25 4.22 -7.85
C ILE A 44 -0.05 2.91 -8.60
N ASP A 45 1.01 2.87 -9.40
CA ASP A 45 1.49 1.64 -10.01
C ASP A 45 2.35 0.89 -8.99
N VAL A 46 1.72 -0.14 -8.43
CA VAL A 46 2.34 -1.05 -7.48
C VAL A 46 2.99 -2.15 -8.31
N ASN A 47 4.32 -2.22 -8.30
CA ASN A 47 5.08 -3.27 -8.97
C ASN A 47 5.67 -4.20 -7.91
N PRO A 48 4.85 -5.07 -7.31
CA PRO A 48 5.33 -6.00 -6.32
C PRO A 48 5.89 -7.26 -6.99
N PRO A 49 6.67 -8.06 -6.26
CA PRO A 49 6.94 -9.45 -6.61
C PRO A 49 5.65 -10.24 -6.89
N ALA A 50 5.73 -11.30 -7.70
CA ALA A 50 4.57 -12.04 -8.19
C ALA A 50 3.74 -12.68 -7.05
N GLU A 51 4.38 -12.94 -5.91
CA GLU A 51 3.83 -13.61 -4.74
C GLU A 51 3.12 -12.66 -3.76
N VAL A 52 3.18 -11.34 -4.00
CA VAL A 52 2.54 -10.35 -3.15
C VAL A 52 1.05 -10.27 -3.42
N LYS A 53 0.26 -10.28 -2.35
CA LYS A 53 -1.17 -10.00 -2.37
C LYS A 53 -1.42 -8.57 -1.90
N LEU A 54 -2.27 -7.85 -2.62
CA LEU A 54 -2.73 -6.52 -2.24
C LEU A 54 -4.15 -6.63 -1.63
N SER A 55 -4.39 -5.90 -0.55
CA SER A 55 -5.72 -5.69 0.04
C SER A 55 -5.91 -4.23 0.43
N ILE A 56 -7.16 -3.78 0.45
CA ILE A 56 -7.54 -2.48 1.01
C ILE A 56 -8.35 -2.75 2.27
N GLU A 57 -7.90 -2.17 3.38
CA GLU A 57 -8.54 -2.30 4.69
C GLU A 57 -8.86 -0.92 5.27
N MET A 58 -9.69 -0.90 6.31
CA MET A 58 -9.99 0.32 7.06
C MET A 58 -9.08 0.42 8.28
N GLY A 59 -8.43 1.55 8.43
CA GLY A 59 -7.67 1.91 9.62
C GLY A 59 -8.21 3.16 10.30
N GLU A 60 -7.39 3.69 11.20
CA GLU A 60 -7.67 4.90 11.95
C GLU A 60 -6.54 5.92 11.78
N PHE A 61 -6.92 7.17 11.55
CA PHE A 61 -6.06 8.34 11.52
C PHE A 61 -6.44 9.29 12.66
N SER A 62 -5.45 9.96 13.26
CA SER A 62 -5.69 10.96 14.31
C SER A 62 -4.71 12.11 14.15
N SER A 63 -5.26 13.31 13.89
CA SER A 63 -4.50 14.56 13.91
C SER A 63 -4.43 15.20 15.31
N ASN A 64 -5.31 14.78 16.22
CA ASN A 64 -5.43 15.33 17.57
C ASN A 64 -5.72 14.21 18.57
N TYR A 65 -5.07 14.24 19.73
CA TYR A 65 -5.30 13.29 20.80
C TYR A 65 -6.79 13.17 21.15
N GLY A 66 -7.29 11.94 21.28
CA GLY A 66 -8.68 11.64 21.61
C GLY A 66 -9.69 11.74 20.46
N ARG A 67 -9.27 12.04 19.22
CA ARG A 67 -10.15 12.01 18.03
C ARG A 67 -9.57 11.14 16.94
N LYS A 68 -10.30 10.08 16.57
CA LYS A 68 -9.94 9.18 15.47
C LYS A 68 -10.92 9.33 14.32
N GLN A 69 -10.41 9.21 13.10
CA GLN A 69 -11.18 9.22 11.86
C GLN A 69 -10.83 7.97 11.07
N PRO A 70 -11.80 7.34 10.39
CA PRO A 70 -11.51 6.21 9.53
C PRO A 70 -10.68 6.66 8.32
N ASN A 71 -9.75 5.83 7.87
CA ASN A 71 -9.02 6.04 6.64
C ASN A 71 -8.74 4.70 5.95
N GLN A 72 -8.60 4.70 4.63
CA GLN A 72 -8.24 3.48 3.90
C GLN A 72 -6.73 3.22 3.99
N ILE A 73 -6.36 1.95 4.02
CA ILE A 73 -4.98 1.46 4.03
C ILE A 73 -4.83 0.45 2.90
N LEU A 74 -3.82 0.63 2.05
CA LEU A 74 -3.37 -0.43 1.15
C LEU A 74 -2.33 -1.28 1.88
N ILE A 75 -2.56 -2.58 1.90
CA ILE A 75 -1.67 -3.57 2.50
C ILE A 75 -1.12 -4.45 1.39
N ALA A 76 0.20 -4.52 1.29
CA ALA A 76 0.87 -5.49 0.43
C ALA A 76 1.49 -6.57 1.30
N THR A 77 1.01 -7.80 1.18
CA THR A 77 1.45 -8.94 2.00
C THR A 77 2.21 -9.94 1.14
N TRP A 78 3.40 -10.30 1.60
CA TRP A 78 4.19 -11.41 1.09
C TRP A 78 4.39 -12.46 2.19
N GLN A 79 4.43 -13.73 1.80
CA GLN A 79 4.79 -14.82 2.71
C GLN A 79 5.66 -15.84 1.98
N GLY A 80 6.82 -16.17 2.54
CA GLY A 80 7.74 -17.14 1.95
C GLY A 80 9.15 -17.07 2.53
N ALA A 81 10.08 -17.80 1.94
CA ALA A 81 11.51 -17.63 2.18
C ALA A 81 12.11 -16.74 1.09
N VAL A 82 12.89 -15.73 1.46
CA VAL A 82 13.51 -14.82 0.48
C VAL A 82 14.85 -14.31 0.97
N SER A 83 15.87 -14.43 0.12
CA SER A 83 17.18 -13.82 0.37
C SER A 83 17.17 -12.32 0.10
N GLU A 84 16.49 -11.90 -0.97
CA GLU A 84 16.32 -10.49 -1.35
C GLU A 84 14.99 -10.26 -2.09
N MET A 85 14.28 -9.19 -1.69
CA MET A 85 13.03 -8.76 -2.31
C MET A 85 13.04 -7.27 -2.56
N ARG A 86 12.54 -6.86 -3.73
CA ARG A 86 12.39 -5.46 -4.10
C ARG A 86 10.93 -5.13 -4.41
N PHE A 87 10.41 -4.14 -3.69
CA PHE A 87 9.08 -3.59 -3.90
C PHE A 87 9.20 -2.21 -4.53
N VAL A 88 8.47 -1.92 -5.62
CA VAL A 88 8.53 -0.62 -6.29
C VAL A 88 7.16 0.05 -6.35
N TRP A 89 7.14 1.31 -5.91
CA TRP A 89 5.99 2.20 -5.96
C TRP A 89 6.23 3.33 -6.96
N LYS A 90 5.29 3.51 -7.89
CA LYS A 90 5.26 4.66 -8.81
C LYS A 90 3.97 5.43 -8.62
N PHE A 91 4.08 6.75 -8.47
CA PHE A 91 2.95 7.64 -8.28
C PHE A 91 2.81 8.49 -9.53
N GLU A 92 1.63 8.45 -10.15
CA GLU A 92 1.33 9.17 -11.38
C GLU A 92 0.07 10.00 -11.17
N ARG A 93 0.14 11.29 -11.47
CA ARG A 93 -1.04 12.15 -11.46
C ARG A 93 -1.82 11.87 -12.75
N ASN A 94 -3.09 11.54 -12.62
CA ASN A 94 -3.96 11.46 -13.78
C ASN A 94 -4.36 12.89 -14.16
N SER A 95 -4.02 13.30 -15.38
CA SER A 95 -4.38 14.59 -15.98
C SER A 95 -5.82 14.60 -16.47
#